data_AF-A0A7X4Y9G1-F1
#
_entry.id   AF-A0A7X4Y9G1-F1
#
_cell.length_a   1.000
_cell.length_b   1.000
_cell.length_c   1.000
_cell.angle_alpha   90.00
_cell.angle_beta   90.00
_cell.angle_gamma   90.00
#
_symmetry.space_group_name_H-M   'P 1'
#
loop_
_entity.id
_entity.type
_entity.pdbx_description
1 polymer ?
#
loop_
_entity_poly.entity_id
_entity_poly.type
_entity_poly.pdbx_seq_one_letter_code
_entity_poly.pdbx_strand_id
1 'polypeptide(L)'
;MRFTSSAALLFAASLVTACGGPLEEETPSPGQEAEVGGTREALGITLPPVLPCLTSSTVLAQPDGETVPYVWNCRKTGYVPVYATSNDATYGQPSCTDRFVVDVTNIGGRPSRAYVEAVPATAPTTQSACNAFFVSGDAWGIVSTTWQSIGTVSGSGVWTPPIFGLPGSCKLRFYVPDSSGSVYTKVRVTGIATQNGSTRIRVRAGAEVFEGNPC
;
A
#
# COMPACT_ATOMS: atom_id res chain seq x y z
N MET A 1 -24.56 -36.86 -56.41
CA MET A 1 -23.37 -37.36 -57.13
C MET A 1 -22.13 -36.88 -56.38
N ARG A 2 -21.46 -37.80 -55.67
CA ARG A 2 -20.03 -38.20 -55.83
C ARG A 2 -19.03 -37.17 -55.26
N PHE A 3 -18.44 -37.40 -54.07
CA PHE A 3 -17.18 -38.16 -53.77
C PHE A 3 -15.93 -37.37 -54.23
N THR A 4 -14.87 -37.06 -53.48
CA THR A 4 -13.98 -37.78 -52.51
C THR A 4 -13.04 -36.75 -51.81
N SER A 5 -12.65 -36.86 -50.53
CA SER A 5 -11.44 -37.52 -49.94
C SER A 5 -10.08 -36.94 -50.44
N SER A 6 -9.02 -36.59 -49.67
CA SER A 6 -8.37 -37.12 -48.44
C SER A 6 -7.34 -36.06 -47.91
N ALA A 7 -7.15 -35.83 -46.60
CA ALA A 7 -6.14 -36.40 -45.64
C ALA A 7 -4.65 -36.20 -46.02
N ALA A 8 -3.63 -36.05 -45.16
CA ALA A 8 -3.38 -35.83 -43.72
C ALA A 8 -1.82 -35.72 -43.55
N LEU A 9 -1.33 -35.29 -42.37
CA LEU A 9 -0.05 -35.66 -41.67
C LEU A 9 0.41 -34.45 -40.81
N LEU A 10 0.11 -34.41 -39.50
CA LEU A 10 0.85 -35.02 -38.36
C LEU A 10 2.30 -34.52 -38.20
N PHE A 11 2.57 -33.76 -37.13
CA PHE A 11 3.73 -33.98 -36.25
C PHE A 11 3.38 -33.55 -34.82
N ALA A 12 3.22 -34.55 -33.95
CA ALA A 12 3.30 -34.42 -32.51
C ALA A 12 4.74 -34.80 -32.09
N ALA A 13 5.32 -34.05 -31.16
CA ALA A 13 6.56 -34.43 -30.48
C ALA A 13 6.45 -34.08 -29.00
N SER A 14 6.11 -35.10 -28.23
CA SER A 14 6.28 -35.21 -26.78
C SER A 14 7.75 -35.44 -26.43
N LEU A 15 8.28 -34.74 -25.42
CA LEU A 15 9.51 -35.12 -24.75
C LEU A 15 9.21 -35.46 -23.29
N VAL A 16 9.04 -36.76 -23.05
CA VAL A 16 9.22 -37.40 -21.74
C VAL A 16 10.54 -38.14 -21.83
N THR A 17 11.50 -37.79 -20.99
CA THR A 17 12.60 -38.69 -20.63
C THR A 17 12.50 -38.98 -19.15
N ALA A 18 11.89 -40.13 -18.87
CA ALA A 18 12.04 -40.86 -17.64
C ALA A 18 13.30 -41.73 -17.74
N CYS A 19 14.13 -41.71 -16.70
CA CYS A 19 15.04 -42.81 -16.35
C CYS A 19 14.72 -43.20 -14.91
N GLY A 20 14.12 -44.39 -14.71
CA GLY A 20 14.07 -45.07 -13.39
C GLY A 20 15.44 -45.67 -13.07
N GLY A 21 15.96 -45.64 -11.83
CA GLY A 21 15.58 -46.42 -10.63
C GLY A 21 16.75 -47.40 -10.30
N PRO A 22 16.82 -48.17 -9.18
CA PRO A 22 16.09 -48.10 -7.89
C PRO A 22 16.92 -48.50 -6.59
N LEU A 23 16.22 -48.50 -5.44
CA LEU A 23 16.37 -49.31 -4.18
C LEU A 23 17.39 -48.98 -3.04
N GLU A 24 16.80 -48.55 -1.91
CA GLU A 24 16.87 -49.04 -0.49
C GLU A 24 18.19 -49.20 0.30
N GLU A 25 18.22 -48.61 1.52
CA GLU A 25 18.40 -49.22 2.87
C GLU A 25 18.75 -48.08 3.90
N GLU A 26 17.84 -47.59 4.75
CA GLU A 26 17.59 -47.95 6.18
C GLU A 26 18.88 -48.03 7.05
N THR A 27 19.07 -47.49 8.27
CA THR A 27 18.20 -47.19 9.44
C THR A 27 18.96 -46.24 10.47
N PRO A 28 18.60 -46.03 11.78
CA PRO A 28 18.24 -44.70 12.34
C PRO A 28 18.88 -44.27 13.73
N SER A 29 18.44 -43.08 14.22
CA SER A 29 18.25 -42.65 15.66
C SER A 29 19.46 -42.25 16.54
N PRO A 30 19.31 -41.62 17.76
CA PRO A 30 18.17 -40.90 18.41
C PRO A 30 18.54 -39.57 19.16
N GLY A 31 17.50 -38.85 19.63
CA GLY A 31 17.52 -37.93 20.80
C GLY A 31 17.45 -36.44 20.44
N GLN A 32 16.55 -35.59 20.94
CA GLN A 32 15.93 -35.53 22.28
C GLN A 32 14.71 -34.57 22.23
N GLU A 33 13.60 -34.95 22.86
CA GLU A 33 12.43 -34.09 23.11
C GLU A 33 12.69 -33.02 24.19
N ALA A 34 12.05 -31.85 24.06
CA ALA A 34 11.30 -31.22 25.15
C ALA A 34 10.40 -30.09 24.60
N GLU A 35 9.08 -30.23 24.76
CA GLU A 35 8.14 -29.12 24.74
C GLU A 35 8.49 -28.09 25.81
N VAL A 36 8.48 -26.80 25.45
CA VAL A 36 8.16 -25.72 26.40
C VAL A 36 7.24 -24.74 25.69
N GLY A 37 5.98 -24.73 26.13
CA GLY A 37 5.06 -23.63 25.88
C GLY A 37 5.59 -22.34 26.49
N GLY A 38 5.53 -21.26 25.71
CA GLY A 38 5.97 -19.93 26.12
C GLY A 38 5.37 -18.87 25.22
N THR A 39 4.18 -18.42 25.61
CA THR A 39 3.66 -17.04 25.58
C THR A 39 3.92 -16.15 24.36
N ARG A 40 2.80 -15.68 23.80
CA ARG A 40 2.65 -14.52 22.91
C ARG A 40 3.55 -13.35 23.32
N GLU A 41 4.45 -12.92 22.43
CA GLU A 41 4.95 -11.55 22.43
C GLU A 41 5.39 -11.11 21.02
N ALA A 42 4.63 -10.15 20.51
CA ALA A 42 5.06 -9.05 19.66
C ALA A 42 6.33 -9.25 18.83
N LEU A 43 6.18 -9.84 17.64
CA LEU A 43 7.00 -9.45 16.49
C LEU A 43 6.04 -8.90 15.45
N GLY A 44 5.88 -7.57 15.48
CA GLY A 44 5.41 -6.82 14.33
C GLY A 44 6.39 -7.10 13.20
N ILE A 45 6.07 -8.08 12.37
CA ILE A 45 6.77 -8.34 11.13
C ILE A 45 6.50 -7.11 10.27
N THR A 46 7.45 -6.16 10.30
CA THR A 46 7.57 -5.14 9.27
C THR A 46 7.93 -5.89 7.99
N LEU A 47 6.90 -6.34 7.28
CA LEU A 47 7.05 -6.88 5.94
C LEU A 47 7.76 -5.80 5.10
N PRO A 48 8.77 -6.15 4.30
CA PRO A 48 9.38 -5.19 3.38
C PRO A 48 8.29 -4.53 2.52
N PRO A 49 8.47 -3.26 2.10
CA PRO A 49 7.46 -2.54 1.32
C PRO A 49 7.06 -3.43 0.16
N VAL A 50 5.78 -3.79 0.13
CA VAL A 50 5.28 -4.88 -0.70
C VAL A 50 5.54 -4.47 -2.15
N LEU A 51 6.55 -5.09 -2.78
CA LEU A 51 6.96 -4.89 -4.17
C LEU A 51 5.83 -5.01 -5.23
N PRO A 52 4.73 -5.79 -5.04
CA PRO A 52 3.69 -5.89 -6.05
C PRO A 52 2.84 -4.62 -6.18
N CYS A 53 2.97 -3.65 -5.27
CA CYS A 53 2.33 -2.34 -5.43
C CYS A 53 3.02 -1.40 -6.40
N LEU A 54 4.20 -1.75 -6.90
CA LEU A 54 4.96 -0.95 -7.85
C LEU A 54 4.72 -1.35 -9.31
N THR A 55 4.11 -2.51 -9.58
CA THR A 55 3.90 -2.96 -10.96
C THR A 55 2.90 -2.03 -11.64
N SER A 56 3.36 -1.35 -12.70
CA SER A 56 2.65 -0.26 -13.38
C SER A 56 1.56 -0.73 -14.34
N SER A 57 1.22 -2.03 -14.33
CA SER A 57 0.17 -2.62 -15.16
C SER A 57 -1.21 -2.58 -14.50
N THR A 58 -1.29 -2.15 -13.24
CA THR A 58 -2.55 -2.03 -12.51
C THR A 58 -3.31 -0.81 -13.02
N VAL A 59 -4.46 -1.06 -13.68
CA VAL A 59 -5.40 0.00 -14.05
C VAL A 59 -5.94 0.61 -12.77
N LEU A 60 -5.49 1.81 -12.44
CA LEU A 60 -5.98 2.56 -11.28
C LEU A 60 -7.35 3.14 -11.63
N ALA A 61 -8.39 2.52 -11.08
CA ALA A 61 -9.75 3.01 -11.14
C ALA A 61 -10.36 2.97 -9.74
N GLN A 62 -11.24 3.92 -9.43
CA GLN A 62 -12.04 3.88 -8.21
C GLN A 62 -12.95 2.64 -8.21
N PRO A 63 -13.13 1.96 -7.06
CA PRO A 63 -12.68 2.32 -5.72
C PRO A 63 -11.22 1.93 -5.39
N ASP A 64 -10.56 1.18 -6.26
CA ASP A 64 -9.31 0.48 -5.95
C ASP A 64 -8.05 1.34 -6.08
N GLY A 65 -8.14 2.50 -6.71
CA GLY A 65 -7.05 3.47 -6.76
C GLY A 65 -7.33 4.65 -7.67
N GLU A 66 -6.44 5.64 -7.66
CA GLU A 66 -6.62 6.84 -8.46
C GLU A 66 -5.28 7.47 -8.85
N THR A 67 -5.24 8.08 -10.04
CA THR A 67 -4.14 8.96 -10.45
C THR A 67 -4.58 10.40 -10.32
N VAL A 68 -3.89 11.17 -9.49
CA VAL A 68 -4.21 12.57 -9.23
C VAL A 68 -3.04 13.44 -9.71
N PRO A 69 -3.22 14.27 -10.75
CA PRO A 69 -2.18 15.20 -11.17
C PRO A 69 -2.09 16.36 -10.20
N TYR A 70 -0.89 16.66 -9.73
CA TYR A 70 -0.60 17.94 -9.10
C TYR A 70 -0.74 19.05 -10.16
N VAL A 71 -1.48 20.10 -9.79
CA VAL A 71 -1.65 21.30 -10.61
C VAL A 71 -1.05 22.46 -9.85
N TRP A 72 0.00 23.06 -10.42
CA TRP A 72 0.68 24.20 -9.86
C TRP A 72 -0.28 25.37 -9.61
N ASN A 73 -0.28 25.92 -8.40
CA ASN A 73 -1.11 27.06 -8.05
C ASN A 73 -0.28 28.25 -7.56
N CYS A 74 -0.09 29.26 -8.41
CA CYS A 74 0.66 30.47 -8.07
C CYS A 74 0.18 31.23 -6.81
N ARG A 75 -1.02 30.95 -6.29
CA ARG A 75 -1.59 31.66 -5.13
C ARG A 75 -1.34 30.98 -3.79
N LYS A 76 -0.88 29.72 -3.80
CA LYS A 76 -0.64 28.99 -2.55
C LYS A 76 0.86 28.99 -2.25
N THR A 77 1.17 29.06 -0.97
CA THR A 77 2.54 28.96 -0.46
C THR A 77 2.58 27.87 0.59
N GLY A 78 3.68 27.10 0.63
CA GLY A 78 3.84 25.99 1.54
C GLY A 78 3.32 24.67 0.99
N TYR A 79 3.01 23.73 1.88
CA TYR A 79 2.65 22.36 1.51
C TYR A 79 1.16 22.26 1.12
N VAL A 80 0.90 21.89 -0.13
CA VAL A 80 -0.45 21.76 -0.67
C VAL A 80 -0.79 20.28 -0.85
N PRO A 81 -1.87 19.78 -0.22
CA PRO A 81 -2.24 18.37 -0.28
C PRO A 81 -2.84 18.03 -1.65
N VAL A 82 -2.31 16.98 -2.27
CA VAL A 82 -2.81 16.34 -3.49
C VAL A 82 -3.10 14.88 -3.17
N TYR A 83 -4.35 14.45 -3.31
CA TYR A 83 -4.80 13.16 -2.80
C TYR A 83 -6.05 12.65 -3.50
N ALA A 84 -6.31 11.37 -3.29
CA ALA A 84 -7.61 10.76 -3.50
C ALA A 84 -8.09 10.10 -2.21
N THR A 85 -9.40 9.85 -2.11
CA THR A 85 -10.02 9.15 -0.99
C THR A 85 -10.80 7.96 -1.53
N SER A 86 -10.68 6.80 -0.90
CA SER A 86 -11.50 5.63 -1.25
C SER A 86 -12.98 5.92 -0.97
N ASN A 87 -13.87 5.51 -1.86
CA ASN A 87 -15.31 5.83 -1.75
C ASN A 87 -16.03 5.06 -0.63
N ASP A 88 -15.78 3.77 -0.50
CA ASP A 88 -16.62 2.82 0.25
C ASP A 88 -15.84 1.84 1.13
N ALA A 89 -14.53 2.05 1.30
CA ALA A 89 -13.63 1.17 2.05
C ALA A 89 -13.47 -0.24 1.47
N THR A 90 -13.94 -0.50 0.25
CA THR A 90 -13.64 -1.71 -0.50
C THR A 90 -12.54 -1.40 -1.51
N TYR A 91 -11.30 -1.32 -1.02
CA TYR A 91 -10.11 -1.16 -1.85
C TYR A 91 -9.35 -2.49 -1.88
N GLY A 92 -9.25 -3.10 -3.06
CA GLY A 92 -8.52 -4.34 -3.27
C GLY A 92 -7.97 -4.41 -4.68
N GLN A 93 -6.67 -4.12 -4.84
CA GLN A 93 -6.01 -4.27 -6.14
C GLN A 93 -5.47 -5.69 -6.30
N PRO A 94 -5.53 -6.31 -7.50
CA PRO A 94 -4.91 -7.61 -7.75
C PRO A 94 -3.42 -7.66 -7.40
N SER A 95 -2.73 -6.52 -7.51
CA SER A 95 -1.31 -6.36 -7.18
C SER A 95 -1.08 -5.68 -5.82
N CYS A 96 -2.12 -5.13 -5.18
CA CYS A 96 -2.09 -4.59 -3.82
C CYS A 96 -3.36 -5.00 -3.06
N THR A 97 -3.35 -6.21 -2.53
CA THR A 97 -4.48 -6.69 -1.73
C THR A 97 -4.74 -5.76 -0.55
N ASP A 98 -6.01 -5.40 -0.37
CA ASP A 98 -6.50 -4.60 0.76
C ASP A 98 -5.83 -3.23 0.93
N ARG A 99 -5.35 -2.63 -0.17
CA ARG A 99 -4.76 -1.29 -0.15
C ARG A 99 -5.40 -0.42 -1.22
N PHE A 100 -5.74 0.80 -0.82
CA PHE A 100 -6.08 1.87 -1.75
C PHE A 100 -4.78 2.47 -2.29
N VAL A 101 -4.65 2.61 -3.61
CA VAL A 101 -3.42 3.05 -4.27
C VAL A 101 -3.62 4.40 -4.95
N VAL A 102 -2.79 5.39 -4.62
CA VAL A 102 -2.85 6.73 -5.21
C VAL A 102 -1.54 7.08 -5.86
N ASP A 103 -1.61 7.46 -7.13
CA ASP A 103 -0.49 8.02 -7.88
C ASP A 103 -0.62 9.55 -7.96
N VAL A 104 0.21 10.27 -7.21
CA VAL A 104 0.39 11.71 -7.35
C VAL A 104 1.41 11.96 -8.46
N THR A 105 0.96 12.58 -9.54
CA THR A 105 1.76 12.83 -10.75
C THR A 105 2.02 14.33 -10.96
N ASN A 106 2.86 14.68 -11.93
CA ASN A 106 3.18 16.07 -12.29
C ASN A 106 3.75 16.90 -11.13
N ILE A 107 4.40 16.27 -10.14
CA ILE A 107 5.01 16.95 -8.99
C ILE A 107 6.14 17.88 -9.46
N GLY A 108 6.76 17.55 -10.60
CA GLY A 108 7.71 18.43 -11.28
C GLY A 108 9.01 18.61 -10.52
N GLY A 109 9.42 17.60 -9.74
CA GLY A 109 10.62 17.70 -8.92
C GLY A 109 10.49 18.80 -7.87
N ARG A 110 9.39 18.77 -7.11
CA ARG A 110 9.21 19.62 -5.94
C ARG A 110 9.33 18.79 -4.66
N PRO A 111 9.81 19.38 -3.54
CA PRO A 111 9.78 18.69 -2.25
C PRO A 111 8.35 18.23 -1.96
N SER A 112 8.18 16.97 -1.56
CA SER A 112 6.86 16.42 -1.31
C SER A 112 6.88 15.50 -0.09
N ARG A 113 5.76 15.46 0.65
CA ARG A 113 5.59 14.61 1.83
C ARG A 113 4.43 13.67 1.60
N ALA A 114 4.73 12.38 1.39
CA ALA A 114 3.70 11.35 1.28
C ALA A 114 2.96 11.20 2.63
N TYR A 115 1.65 10.97 2.56
CA TYR A 115 0.83 10.75 3.74
C TYR A 115 -0.34 9.82 3.47
N VAL A 116 -0.84 9.24 4.56
CA VAL A 116 -2.05 8.44 4.61
C VAL A 116 -2.93 8.90 5.78
N GLU A 117 -4.24 8.90 5.60
CA GLU A 117 -5.21 9.40 6.57
C GLU A 117 -6.45 8.52 6.64
N ALA A 118 -6.89 8.14 7.84
CA ALA A 118 -8.20 7.52 8.05
C ALA A 118 -9.32 8.57 7.89
N VAL A 119 -10.34 8.22 7.11
CA VAL A 119 -11.50 9.10 6.85
C VAL A 119 -12.78 8.43 7.36
N PRO A 120 -13.03 8.48 8.69
CA PRO A 120 -14.24 7.90 9.26
C PRO A 120 -15.49 8.62 8.72
N ALA A 121 -16.65 7.93 8.76
CA ALA A 121 -17.92 8.55 8.38
C ALA A 121 -18.30 9.70 9.33
N THR A 122 -17.93 9.57 10.61
CA THR A 122 -18.18 10.56 11.66
C THR A 122 -16.88 10.84 12.40
N ALA A 123 -16.61 12.12 12.68
CA ALA A 123 -15.44 12.50 13.47
C ALA A 123 -15.56 11.92 14.90
N PRO A 124 -14.52 11.25 15.42
CA PRO A 124 -14.54 10.75 16.79
C PRO A 124 -14.57 11.91 17.79
N THR A 125 -15.46 11.82 18.77
CA THR A 125 -15.64 12.81 19.84
C THR A 125 -15.03 12.38 21.17
N THR A 126 -14.49 11.16 21.25
CA THR A 126 -13.87 10.61 22.46
C THR A 126 -12.46 10.06 22.16
N GLN A 127 -11.62 10.03 23.20
CA GLN A 127 -10.28 9.44 23.11
C GLN A 127 -10.32 7.96 22.71
N SER A 128 -11.25 7.18 23.27
CA SER A 128 -11.38 5.76 22.94
C SER A 128 -11.76 5.54 21.48
N ALA A 129 -12.71 6.31 20.94
CA ALA A 129 -13.08 6.24 19.53
C ALA A 129 -11.93 6.66 18.61
N CYS A 130 -11.16 7.68 19.00
CA CYS A 130 -9.99 8.11 18.23
C CYS A 130 -8.91 7.02 18.17
N ASN A 131 -8.56 6.45 19.32
CA ASN A 131 -7.50 5.44 19.43
C ASN A 131 -7.90 4.09 18.81
N ALA A 132 -9.20 3.87 18.58
CA ALA A 132 -9.71 2.68 17.90
C ALA A 132 -9.45 2.69 16.38
N PHE A 133 -9.07 3.83 15.80
CA PHE A 133 -8.64 3.90 14.42
C PHE A 133 -7.17 3.51 14.28
N PHE A 134 -6.88 2.75 13.23
CA PHE A 134 -5.52 2.42 12.83
C PHE A 134 -5.36 2.69 11.34
N VAL A 135 -4.20 3.23 10.97
CA VAL A 135 -3.85 3.55 9.59
C VAL A 135 -2.47 3.00 9.30
N SER A 136 -2.29 2.44 8.11
CA SER A 136 -0.98 2.08 7.58
C SER A 136 -0.88 2.46 6.11
N GLY A 137 0.32 2.82 5.66
CA GLY A 137 0.59 3.12 4.27
C GLY A 137 2.07 2.99 3.93
N ASP A 138 2.31 2.69 2.67
CA ASP A 138 3.63 2.59 2.07
C ASP A 138 3.73 3.62 0.94
N ALA A 139 4.89 4.26 0.80
CA ALA A 139 5.12 5.23 -0.26
C ALA A 139 6.39 4.96 -1.06
N TRP A 140 6.29 5.26 -2.34
CA TRP A 140 7.37 5.18 -3.31
C TRP A 140 7.39 6.46 -4.15
N GLY A 141 8.57 6.81 -4.64
CA GLY A 141 8.77 7.98 -5.49
C GLY A 141 9.63 7.67 -6.70
N ILE A 142 9.43 8.42 -7.78
CA ILE A 142 10.33 8.42 -8.94
C ILE A 142 11.12 9.71 -8.88
N VAL A 143 12.45 9.63 -8.84
CA VAL A 143 13.34 10.80 -9.00
C VAL A 143 13.71 10.98 -10.46
N SER A 144 14.11 9.89 -11.14
CA SER A 144 14.45 9.89 -12.56
C SER A 144 13.52 8.98 -13.36
N THR A 145 13.78 7.67 -13.34
CA THR A 145 13.05 6.68 -14.14
C THR A 145 12.65 5.44 -13.35
N THR A 146 13.23 5.24 -12.17
CA THR A 146 12.98 4.08 -11.32
C THR A 146 12.20 4.47 -10.08
N TRP A 147 11.34 3.55 -9.64
CA TRP A 147 10.68 3.65 -8.35
C TRP A 147 11.68 3.41 -7.23
N GLN A 148 11.66 4.28 -6.24
CA GLN A 148 12.43 4.20 -5.01
C GLN A 148 11.48 4.15 -3.83
N SER A 149 11.77 3.30 -2.86
CA SER A 149 11.01 3.27 -1.60
C SER A 149 11.27 4.55 -0.82
N ILE A 150 10.21 5.27 -0.46
CA ILE A 150 10.28 6.41 0.46
C ILE A 150 10.24 5.88 1.88
N GLY A 151 9.30 4.98 2.16
CA GLY A 151 9.16 4.34 3.46
C GLY A 151 7.75 3.82 3.72
N THR A 152 7.53 3.43 4.97
CA THR A 152 6.27 2.92 5.48
C THR A 152 5.88 3.70 6.72
N VAL A 153 4.58 3.87 6.95
CA VAL A 153 4.05 4.45 8.18
C VAL A 153 2.88 3.60 8.68
N SER A 154 2.76 3.52 10.00
CA SER A 154 1.59 2.96 10.66
C SER A 154 1.36 3.66 11.99
N GLY A 155 0.10 3.81 12.38
CA GLY A 155 -0.23 4.43 13.66
C GLY A 155 -1.71 4.34 14.00
N SER A 156 -1.99 4.40 15.29
CA SER A 156 -3.35 4.58 15.81
C SER A 156 -3.67 6.06 15.94
N GLY A 157 -4.96 6.41 15.87
CA GLY A 157 -5.41 7.79 16.04
C GLY A 157 -4.88 8.43 17.32
N VAL A 158 -4.49 9.70 17.24
CA VAL A 158 -3.92 10.44 18.38
C VAL A 158 -4.92 11.49 18.85
N TRP A 159 -5.44 11.28 20.07
CA TRP A 159 -6.37 12.21 20.70
C TRP A 159 -5.65 13.43 21.28
N THR A 160 -6.14 14.61 20.93
CA THR A 160 -5.79 15.86 21.59
C THR A 160 -6.97 16.28 22.47
N PRO A 161 -6.81 16.29 23.81
CA PRO A 161 -7.87 16.70 24.72
C PRO A 161 -8.38 18.11 24.45
N PRO A 162 -9.65 18.40 24.77
CA PRO A 162 -10.16 19.77 24.73
C PRO A 162 -9.36 20.66 25.68
N ILE A 163 -9.07 21.88 25.24
CA ILE A 163 -8.50 22.95 26.06
C ILE A 163 -9.43 24.15 25.98
N PHE A 164 -9.58 24.92 27.06
CA PHE A 164 -10.48 26.08 27.22
C PHE A 164 -11.14 26.62 25.94
N GLY A 165 -12.41 26.25 25.70
CA GLY A 165 -13.21 26.74 24.57
C GLY A 165 -12.97 26.05 23.22
N LEU A 166 -11.98 25.17 23.12
CA LEU A 166 -11.70 24.35 21.93
C LEU A 166 -12.13 22.90 22.16
N PRO A 167 -12.89 22.29 21.23
CA PRO A 167 -13.26 20.89 21.32
C PRO A 167 -12.02 19.99 21.19
N GLY A 168 -12.11 18.78 21.74
CA GLY A 168 -11.10 17.75 21.51
C GLY A 168 -11.03 17.39 20.03
N SER A 169 -9.86 16.95 19.58
CA SER A 169 -9.64 16.58 18.18
C SER A 169 -8.85 15.29 18.06
N CYS A 170 -9.04 14.60 16.94
CA CYS A 170 -8.36 13.36 16.65
C CYS A 170 -7.50 13.51 15.40
N LYS A 171 -6.19 13.28 15.55
CA LYS A 171 -5.27 13.25 14.43
C LYS A 171 -5.25 11.84 13.83
N LEU A 172 -5.65 11.75 12.57
CA LEU A 172 -5.73 10.50 11.80
C LEU A 172 -4.82 10.48 10.56
N ARG A 173 -4.09 11.58 10.31
CA ARG A 173 -3.12 11.69 9.22
C ARG A 173 -1.71 11.38 9.72
N PHE A 174 -1.03 10.51 8.99
CA PHE A 174 0.34 10.09 9.24
C PHE A 174 1.18 10.31 8.00
N TYR A 175 2.32 10.98 8.18
CA TYR A 175 3.27 11.21 7.11
C TYR A 175 4.25 10.05 7.04
N VAL A 176 4.53 9.60 5.83
CA VAL A 176 5.59 8.61 5.62
C VAL A 176 6.91 9.31 5.89
N PRO A 177 7.74 8.78 6.81
CA PRO A 177 9.04 9.35 7.08
C PRO A 177 9.88 9.26 5.80
N ASP A 178 10.31 10.41 5.30
CA ASP A 178 11.28 10.50 4.20
C ASP A 178 12.66 10.76 4.80
N SER A 179 13.56 9.79 4.67
CA SER A 179 14.95 9.90 5.15
C SER A 179 15.86 10.70 4.21
N SER A 180 15.36 11.10 3.04
CA SER A 180 16.22 11.51 1.92
C SER A 180 16.05 12.97 1.47
N GLY A 181 15.06 13.70 1.98
CA GLY A 181 14.79 15.08 1.54
C GLY A 181 14.53 15.17 0.03
N SER A 182 14.07 14.06 -0.56
CA SER A 182 14.11 13.84 -2.00
C SER A 182 13.01 14.57 -2.73
N VAL A 183 13.29 14.77 -4.01
CA VAL A 183 12.52 15.58 -4.92
C VAL A 183 12.02 14.67 -6.02
N TYR A 184 10.73 14.31 -5.94
CA TYR A 184 10.13 13.29 -6.81
C TYR A 184 9.36 13.94 -7.97
N THR A 185 9.33 13.27 -9.11
CA THR A 185 8.49 13.62 -10.27
C THR A 185 7.11 12.99 -10.17
N LYS A 186 7.03 11.82 -9.53
CA LYS A 186 5.82 11.06 -9.22
C LYS A 186 5.96 10.41 -7.85
N VAL A 187 4.87 10.37 -7.08
CA VAL A 187 4.79 9.65 -5.80
C VAL A 187 3.60 8.69 -5.85
N ARG A 188 3.82 7.44 -5.44
CA ARG A 188 2.77 6.45 -5.21
C ARG A 188 2.62 6.27 -3.72
N VAL A 189 1.40 6.35 -3.22
CA VAL A 189 1.08 6.11 -1.81
C VAL A 189 -0.02 5.07 -1.73
N THR A 190 0.17 4.09 -0.86
CA THR A 190 -0.85 3.09 -0.55
C THR A 190 -1.39 3.34 0.85
N GLY A 191 -2.64 2.97 1.08
CA GLY A 191 -3.28 3.15 2.38
C GLY A 191 -4.25 2.03 2.72
N ILE A 192 -4.28 1.67 3.99
CA ILE A 192 -5.36 0.93 4.65
C ILE A 192 -5.70 1.65 5.94
N ALA A 193 -6.99 1.66 6.26
CA ALA A 193 -7.49 2.17 7.51
C ALA A 193 -8.53 1.21 8.09
N THR A 194 -8.41 0.92 9.38
CA THR A 194 -9.36 0.10 10.13
C THR A 194 -9.86 0.81 11.37
N GLN A 195 -11.04 0.39 11.83
CA GLN A 195 -11.64 0.79 13.09
C GLN A 195 -11.86 -0.48 13.93
N ASN A 196 -11.55 -0.41 15.23
CA ASN A 196 -11.67 -1.53 16.17
C ASN A 196 -10.87 -2.78 15.71
N GLY A 197 -9.80 -2.58 14.95
CA GLY A 197 -8.89 -3.64 14.50
C GLY A 197 -9.32 -4.46 13.29
N SER A 198 -10.60 -4.46 12.89
CA SER A 198 -11.11 -5.33 11.83
C SER A 198 -11.97 -4.64 10.77
N THR A 199 -12.73 -3.62 11.15
CA THR A 199 -13.64 -2.95 10.22
C THR A 199 -12.86 -2.01 9.33
N ARG A 200 -12.79 -2.30 8.02
CA ARG A 200 -12.19 -1.37 7.06
C ARG A 200 -13.01 -0.09 6.99
N ILE A 201 -12.31 1.03 6.95
CA ILE A 201 -12.90 2.34 6.74
C ILE A 201 -12.22 3.02 5.56
N ARG A 202 -12.80 4.13 5.11
CA ARG A 202 -12.23 4.90 4.01
C ARG A 202 -10.86 5.43 4.41
N VAL A 203 -9.98 5.45 3.42
CA VAL A 203 -8.62 5.96 3.56
C VAL A 203 -8.40 7.03 2.50
N ARG A 204 -7.63 8.05 2.87
CA ARG A 204 -7.11 9.06 1.97
C ARG A 204 -5.61 8.87 1.88
N ALA A 205 -5.10 8.80 0.67
CA ALA A 205 -3.67 8.68 0.39
C ALA A 205 -3.27 9.74 -0.62
N GLY A 206 -2.04 10.24 -0.50
CA GLY A 206 -1.54 11.28 -1.36
C GLY A 206 -0.23 11.87 -0.87
N ALA A 207 0.11 13.04 -1.39
CA ALA A 207 1.30 13.76 -1.01
C ALA A 207 1.00 15.25 -0.85
N GLU A 208 1.66 15.89 0.11
CA GLU A 208 1.72 17.33 0.17
C GLU A 208 2.91 17.81 -0.65
N VAL A 209 2.66 18.61 -1.68
CA VAL A 209 3.70 19.16 -2.56
C VAL A 209 4.04 20.57 -2.10
N PHE A 210 5.33 20.87 -1.97
CA PHE A 210 5.78 22.20 -1.57
C PHE A 210 5.66 23.20 -2.72
N GLU A 211 4.90 24.25 -2.47
CA GLU A 211 4.74 25.41 -3.33
C GLU A 211 5.64 26.54 -2.81
N GLY A 212 6.75 26.75 -3.53
CA GLY A 212 7.73 27.81 -3.25
C GLY A 212 7.51 29.01 -4.15
N ASN A 213 7.32 30.17 -3.52
CA ASN A 213 7.12 31.52 -4.07
C ASN A 213 5.95 31.74 -5.03
N PRO A 214 5.24 32.89 -4.89
CA PRO A 214 4.25 33.30 -5.87
C PRO A 214 4.95 33.56 -7.22
N CYS A 215 4.27 33.14 -8.27
CA CYS A 215 4.31 33.87 -9.54
C CYS A 215 3.71 35.26 -9.25
#